data_AF-A0A7W8GH17-F1
#
_entry.id   AF-A0A7W8GH17-F1
#
_cell.length_a   1.000
_cell.length_b   1.000
_cell.length_c   1.000
_cell.angle_alpha   90.00
_cell.angle_beta   90.00
_cell.angle_gamma   90.00
#
_symmetry.space_group_name_H-M   'P 1'
#
loop_
_entity.id
_entity.type
_entity.pdbx_description
1 polymer ?
#
loop_
_entity_poly.entity_id
_entity_poly.type
_entity_poly.pdbx_seq_one_letter_code
_entity_poly.pdbx_strand_id
1 'polypeptide(L)'
;MLADDWHITFRTDREYYGGSSGMPDNGYVVTHIGRVTKRDGEVFRPFEAQKILGIVRSWFTILRGAWVTALPVGFNSEGVKVWIDFKQERVQKLLRHEEILIDYNFETWSSMFLRFRDLYSEDDYRSTIETAVDWYVEARKPDRPPTSAIIHVHLALEVLSWSILVKHSGMVSADGYSNMPSYDRIRLLLFWVGIKNDVPSSLYNLIEYLKDEAKSSGHSGKLKEGKTKKGGAEIISETRNRIMHPNGRGDPRNLDVSVAYSIIALGLWYIELTFLKLLDYEGKYYNRLPPEEIDPEGDPIYKDVPWVKN
;
A
#
# COMPACT_ATOMS: atom_id res chain seq x y z
N MET A 1 6.83 -13.75 15.88
CA MET A 1 5.65 -12.87 16.01
C MET A 1 4.63 -13.54 16.90
N LEU A 2 3.90 -12.73 17.64
CA LEU A 2 2.93 -13.17 18.64
C LEU A 2 1.56 -12.63 18.22
N ALA A 3 0.53 -13.47 18.23
CA ALA A 3 -0.85 -13.04 17.96
C ALA A 3 -1.78 -13.83 18.89
N ASP A 4 -2.29 -13.17 19.92
CA ASP A 4 -3.15 -13.79 20.94
C ASP A 4 -2.45 -15.00 21.57
N ASP A 5 -3.09 -16.17 21.55
CA ASP A 5 -2.54 -17.45 22.01
C ASP A 5 -1.68 -18.17 20.97
N TRP A 6 -1.39 -17.55 19.83
CA TRP A 6 -0.53 -18.11 18.78
C TRP A 6 0.92 -17.65 18.88
N HIS A 7 1.81 -18.58 18.57
CA HIS A 7 3.22 -18.36 18.31
C HIS A 7 3.47 -18.59 16.82
N ILE A 8 4.02 -17.58 16.14
CA ILE A 8 4.27 -17.61 14.70
C ILE A 8 5.73 -17.32 14.42
N THR A 9 6.39 -18.23 13.72
CA THR A 9 7.79 -18.08 13.28
C THR A 9 7.86 -18.15 11.77
N PHE A 10 8.81 -17.40 11.21
CA PHE A 10 9.19 -17.50 9.81
C PHE A 10 10.69 -17.68 9.75
N ARG A 11 11.14 -18.50 8.81
CA ARG A 11 12.52 -18.55 8.38
C ARG A 11 12.55 -18.35 6.88
N THR A 12 13.52 -17.60 6.41
CA THR A 12 13.81 -17.48 4.99
C THR A 12 14.21 -18.83 4.44
N ASP A 13 13.69 -19.19 3.27
CA ASP A 13 14.10 -20.42 2.60
C ASP A 13 15.48 -20.21 1.95
N ARG A 14 16.49 -20.92 2.46
CA ARG A 14 17.90 -20.70 2.09
C ARG A 14 18.22 -21.16 0.68
N GLU A 15 17.42 -22.05 0.08
CA GLU A 15 17.61 -22.47 -1.31
C GLU A 15 17.48 -21.29 -2.29
N TYR A 16 16.75 -20.23 -1.93
CA TYR A 16 16.65 -19.02 -2.76
C TYR A 16 17.82 -18.04 -2.58
N TYR A 17 18.37 -17.90 -1.38
CA TYR A 17 19.45 -16.93 -1.10
C TYR A 17 20.86 -17.53 -1.22
N GLY A 18 20.98 -18.85 -1.38
CA GLY A 18 22.26 -19.58 -1.40
C GLY A 18 22.80 -19.97 -2.78
N GLY A 19 22.15 -19.61 -3.88
CA GLY A 19 22.60 -20.00 -5.21
C GLY A 19 22.13 -19.05 -6.30
N SER A 20 23.04 -18.71 -7.22
CA SER A 20 22.82 -17.96 -8.46
C SER A 20 21.86 -18.61 -9.47
N SER A 21 21.07 -19.61 -9.05
CA SER A 21 20.09 -20.30 -9.88
C SER A 21 18.79 -19.51 -9.90
N GLY A 22 18.64 -18.79 -11.01
CA GLY A 22 17.48 -18.02 -11.48
C GLY A 22 16.12 -18.36 -10.88
N MET A 23 15.39 -17.29 -10.61
CA MET A 23 13.94 -17.26 -10.43
C MET A 23 13.23 -18.32 -11.31
N PRO A 24 12.33 -19.16 -10.76
CA PRO A 24 11.66 -20.19 -11.54
C PRO A 24 10.93 -19.61 -12.74
N ASP A 25 10.91 -20.34 -13.87
CA ASP A 25 10.38 -19.90 -15.17
C ASP A 25 8.92 -19.42 -15.12
N ASN A 26 8.14 -19.91 -14.15
CA ASN A 26 6.74 -19.53 -13.95
C ASN A 26 6.55 -18.23 -13.15
N GLY A 27 7.61 -17.71 -12.52
CA GLY A 27 7.64 -16.49 -11.72
C GLY A 27 7.12 -16.63 -10.28
N TYR A 28 6.78 -17.83 -9.80
CA TYR A 28 6.27 -18.08 -8.45
C TYR A 28 7.33 -18.73 -7.57
N VAL A 29 7.56 -18.19 -6.37
CA VAL A 29 8.62 -18.67 -5.47
C VAL A 29 8.14 -18.75 -4.02
N VAL A 30 8.59 -19.80 -3.32
CA VAL A 30 8.47 -19.89 -1.86
C VAL A 30 9.65 -19.14 -1.26
N THR A 31 9.38 -18.02 -0.60
CA THR A 31 10.42 -17.16 -0.02
C THR A 31 10.70 -17.49 1.44
N HIS A 32 9.68 -17.99 2.14
CA HIS A 32 9.70 -18.24 3.58
C HIS A 32 8.97 -19.52 3.92
N ILE A 33 9.44 -20.18 4.99
CA ILE A 33 8.74 -21.28 5.64
C ILE A 33 8.27 -20.77 7.00
N GLY A 34 6.95 -20.83 7.22
CA GLY A 34 6.31 -20.43 8.47
C GLY A 34 5.91 -21.62 9.34
N ARG A 35 5.86 -21.41 10.66
CA ARG A 35 5.24 -22.35 11.61
C ARG A 35 4.32 -21.58 12.55
N VAL A 36 3.11 -22.11 12.74
CA VAL A 36 2.09 -21.59 13.64
C VAL A 36 1.76 -22.67 14.67
N THR A 37 1.84 -22.33 15.96
CA THR A 37 1.45 -23.20 17.08
C THR A 37 0.68 -22.40 18.13
N LYS A 38 -0.12 -23.07 18.96
CA LYS A 38 -0.60 -22.45 20.21
C LYS A 38 0.56 -22.30 21.19
N ARG A 39 0.52 -21.26 22.02
CA ARG A 39 1.59 -20.93 22.99
C ARG A 39 1.63 -21.89 24.17
N ASP A 40 0.46 -22.34 24.61
CA ASP A 40 0.29 -23.34 25.66
C ASP A 40 0.56 -24.77 25.17
N GLY A 41 0.75 -24.96 23.86
CA GLY A 41 0.95 -26.27 23.24
C GLY A 41 -0.34 -27.04 22.98
N GLU A 42 -1.52 -26.43 23.17
CA GLU A 42 -2.79 -27.08 22.90
C GLU A 42 -2.97 -27.40 21.41
N VAL A 43 -3.73 -28.47 21.15
CA VAL A 43 -4.16 -28.84 19.80
C VAL A 43 -5.28 -27.92 19.34
N PHE A 44 -5.27 -27.56 18.07
CA PHE A 44 -6.28 -26.69 17.46
C PHE A 44 -6.82 -27.31 16.17
N ARG A 45 -8.02 -26.92 15.79
CA ARG A 45 -8.65 -27.35 14.54
C ARG A 45 -8.19 -26.49 13.37
N PRO A 46 -8.17 -27.03 12.14
CA PRO A 46 -7.72 -26.26 10.96
C PRO A 46 -8.42 -24.91 10.75
N PHE A 47 -9.71 -24.80 11.06
CA PHE A 47 -10.45 -23.54 10.89
C PHE A 47 -9.97 -22.43 11.84
N GLU A 48 -9.42 -22.79 13.00
CA GLU A 48 -8.84 -21.83 13.94
C GLU A 48 -7.54 -21.25 13.36
N ALA A 49 -6.73 -22.11 12.75
CA ALA A 49 -5.52 -21.70 12.05
C ALA A 49 -5.82 -20.84 10.81
N GLN A 50 -6.94 -21.07 10.11
CA GLN A 50 -7.32 -20.26 8.94
C GLN A 50 -7.49 -18.77 9.28
N LYS A 51 -7.96 -18.43 10.48
CA LYS A 51 -8.07 -17.02 10.92
C LYS A 51 -6.70 -16.36 10.99
N ILE A 52 -5.74 -16.99 11.64
CA ILE A 52 -4.39 -16.42 11.79
C ILE A 52 -3.61 -16.42 10.47
N LEU A 53 -3.82 -17.43 9.62
CA LEU A 53 -3.26 -17.47 8.28
C LEU A 53 -3.80 -16.31 7.41
N GLY A 54 -5.07 -15.94 7.56
CA GLY A 54 -5.65 -14.76 6.91
C GLY A 54 -4.96 -13.46 7.31
N ILE A 55 -4.73 -13.24 8.62
CA ILE A 55 -3.99 -12.07 9.13
C ILE A 55 -2.58 -12.04 8.56
N VAL A 56 -1.84 -13.15 8.65
CA VAL A 56 -0.47 -13.26 8.13
C VAL A 56 -0.42 -12.96 6.63
N ARG A 57 -1.37 -13.48 5.86
CA ARG A 57 -1.45 -13.25 4.41
C ARG A 57 -1.66 -11.78 4.11
N SER A 58 -2.64 -11.14 4.76
CA SER A 58 -2.94 -9.72 4.55
C SER A 58 -1.78 -8.82 4.97
N TRP A 59 -1.12 -9.14 6.08
CA TRP A 59 0.10 -8.48 6.55
C TRP A 59 1.20 -8.47 5.48
N PHE A 60 1.58 -9.65 5.00
CA PHE A 60 2.62 -9.75 3.96
C PHE A 60 2.17 -9.19 2.61
N THR A 61 0.88 -9.24 2.29
CA THR A 61 0.35 -8.63 1.06
C THR A 61 0.50 -7.11 1.08
N ILE A 62 0.28 -6.45 2.22
CA ILE A 62 0.50 -5.00 2.37
C ILE A 62 1.98 -4.68 2.17
N LEU A 63 2.85 -5.34 2.93
CA LEU A 63 4.28 -5.06 2.94
C LEU A 63 4.94 -5.35 1.59
N ARG A 64 4.52 -6.43 0.93
CA ARG A 64 4.96 -6.73 -0.43
C ARG A 64 4.20 -5.92 -1.48
N GLY A 65 3.08 -5.29 -1.14
CA GLY A 65 2.10 -4.71 -2.07
C GLY A 65 1.78 -5.58 -3.29
N ALA A 66 1.78 -6.89 -3.10
CA ALA A 66 1.47 -7.91 -4.09
C ALA A 66 0.87 -9.10 -3.35
N TRP A 67 -0.14 -9.78 -3.92
CA TRP A 67 -0.76 -10.90 -3.22
C TRP A 67 0.24 -12.01 -2.98
N VAL A 68 0.31 -12.42 -1.72
CA VAL A 68 1.03 -13.61 -1.28
C VAL A 68 0.03 -14.66 -0.81
N THR A 69 0.47 -15.92 -0.79
CA THR A 69 -0.30 -17.00 -0.17
C THR A 69 0.64 -17.95 0.56
N ALA A 70 0.06 -18.79 1.41
CA ALA A 70 0.75 -19.88 2.07
C ALA A 70 0.14 -21.21 1.59
N LEU A 71 0.94 -22.28 1.63
CA LEU A 71 0.49 -23.65 1.37
C LEU A 71 0.52 -24.40 2.71
N PRO A 72 -0.53 -24.28 3.54
CA PRO A 72 -0.47 -24.75 4.92
C PRO A 72 -0.60 -26.27 5.00
N VAL A 73 0.18 -26.84 5.92
CA VAL A 73 0.18 -28.27 6.25
C VAL A 73 0.05 -28.40 7.76
N GLY A 74 -0.87 -29.25 8.21
CA GLY A 74 -1.15 -29.51 9.61
C GLY A 74 -0.57 -30.85 10.07
N PHE A 75 -0.03 -30.85 11.28
CA PHE A 75 0.57 -32.01 11.93
C PHE A 75 -0.16 -32.29 13.25
N ASN A 76 -0.31 -33.56 13.61
CA ASN A 76 -0.80 -33.95 14.94
C ASN A 76 0.34 -33.89 15.98
N SER A 77 0.04 -34.24 17.24
CA SER A 77 1.00 -34.25 18.35
C SER A 77 2.17 -35.22 18.15
N GLU A 78 2.03 -36.22 17.28
CA GLU A 78 3.09 -37.19 16.94
C GLU A 78 3.95 -36.71 15.76
N GLY A 79 3.68 -35.53 15.20
CA GLY A 79 4.39 -35.01 14.03
C GLY A 79 3.97 -35.65 12.71
N VAL A 80 2.84 -36.37 12.68
CA VAL A 80 2.27 -36.95 11.47
C VAL A 80 1.42 -35.89 10.76
N LYS A 81 1.61 -35.75 9.45
CA LYS A 81 0.79 -34.87 8.60
C LYS A 81 -0.65 -35.37 8.54
N VAL A 82 -1.59 -34.56 9.00
CA VAL A 82 -3.03 -34.91 9.09
C VAL A 82 -3.93 -33.96 8.31
N TRP A 83 -3.41 -32.83 7.85
CA TRP A 83 -4.20 -31.84 7.11
C TRP A 83 -3.34 -31.10 6.08
N ILE A 84 -3.94 -30.73 4.96
CA ILE A 84 -3.37 -29.85 3.93
C ILE A 84 -4.50 -28.97 3.40
N ASP A 85 -4.26 -27.69 3.20
CA ASP A 85 -5.17 -26.81 2.45
C ASP A 85 -4.64 -26.59 1.04
N PHE A 86 -5.46 -26.90 0.04
CA PHE A 86 -5.16 -26.68 -1.38
C PHE A 86 -6.01 -25.56 -1.99
N LYS A 87 -6.65 -24.71 -1.16
CA LYS A 87 -7.41 -23.58 -1.67
C LYS A 87 -6.57 -22.74 -2.63
N GLN A 88 -7.16 -22.45 -3.79
CA GLN A 88 -6.58 -21.51 -4.74
C GLN A 88 -6.84 -20.10 -4.23
N GLU A 89 -5.82 -19.52 -3.61
CA GLU A 89 -5.82 -18.12 -3.22
C GLU A 89 -5.14 -17.26 -4.29
N ARG A 90 -5.40 -15.95 -4.25
CA ARG A 90 -4.70 -15.00 -5.12
C ARG A 90 -3.22 -15.01 -4.77
N VAL A 91 -2.37 -15.15 -5.79
CA VAL A 91 -0.92 -15.04 -5.66
C VAL A 91 -0.36 -14.39 -6.91
N GLN A 92 0.60 -13.48 -6.72
CA GLN A 92 1.29 -12.79 -7.80
C GLN A 92 2.73 -13.29 -7.95
N LYS A 93 3.17 -13.34 -9.21
CA LYS A 93 4.57 -13.59 -9.57
C LYS A 93 5.46 -12.61 -8.83
N LEU A 94 6.65 -13.07 -8.44
CA LEU A 94 7.66 -12.17 -7.91
C LEU A 94 8.13 -11.24 -9.05
N LEU A 95 8.26 -9.95 -8.80
CA LEU A 95 8.95 -9.03 -9.72
C LEU A 95 9.99 -8.25 -8.91
N ARG A 96 11.08 -7.84 -9.56
CA ARG A 96 12.31 -7.39 -8.89
C ARG A 96 12.20 -6.10 -8.03
N HIS A 97 11.05 -5.43 -7.96
CA HIS A 97 10.94 -4.10 -7.32
C HIS A 97 9.62 -3.85 -6.57
N GLU A 98 9.06 -4.87 -5.91
CA GLU A 98 7.67 -4.80 -5.41
C GLU A 98 7.49 -4.47 -3.93
N GLU A 99 8.49 -4.22 -3.09
CA GLU A 99 8.21 -4.12 -1.64
C GLU A 99 7.98 -2.68 -1.13
N ILE A 100 7.12 -2.53 -0.12
CA ILE A 100 7.19 -1.39 0.80
C ILE A 100 8.44 -1.62 1.63
N LEU A 101 9.54 -0.99 1.24
CA LEU A 101 10.80 -1.11 1.96
C LEU A 101 10.74 -0.16 3.16
N ILE A 102 10.83 -0.73 4.36
CA ILE A 102 10.98 0.00 5.63
C ILE A 102 12.32 -0.35 6.24
N ASP A 103 12.87 0.53 7.09
CA ASP A 103 14.04 0.22 7.89
C ASP A 103 13.70 -0.97 8.80
N TYR A 104 14.51 -2.02 8.67
CA TYR A 104 14.18 -3.35 9.14
C TYR A 104 14.88 -3.61 10.48
N ASN A 105 14.16 -3.38 11.57
CA ASN A 105 14.54 -3.93 12.86
C ASN A 105 13.42 -4.83 13.41
N PHE A 106 13.80 -5.85 14.19
CA PHE A 106 12.89 -6.89 14.65
C PHE A 106 11.80 -6.38 15.61
N GLU A 107 12.14 -5.40 16.45
CA GLU A 107 11.22 -4.83 17.44
C GLU A 107 10.09 -4.06 16.77
N THR A 108 10.43 -3.20 15.82
CA THR A 108 9.47 -2.45 15.01
C THR A 108 8.59 -3.36 14.17
N TRP A 109 9.14 -4.44 13.59
CA TRP A 109 8.33 -5.41 12.86
C TRP A 109 7.29 -6.09 13.75
N SER A 110 7.70 -6.48 14.96
CA SER A 110 6.83 -7.16 15.92
C SER A 110 5.72 -6.24 16.43
N SER A 111 6.02 -4.97 16.72
CA SER A 111 5.02 -3.99 17.17
C SER A 111 4.02 -3.65 16.06
N MET A 112 4.49 -3.43 14.82
CA MET A 112 3.59 -3.16 13.69
C MET A 112 2.66 -4.35 13.40
N PHE A 113 3.16 -5.59 13.50
CA PHE A 113 2.32 -6.78 13.29
C PHE A 113 1.24 -6.91 14.37
N LEU A 114 1.56 -6.62 15.64
CA LEU A 114 0.58 -6.60 16.71
C LEU A 114 -0.50 -5.54 16.47
N ARG A 115 -0.09 -4.33 16.07
CA ARG A 115 -1.00 -3.26 15.69
C ARG A 115 -1.89 -3.67 14.51
N PHE A 116 -1.32 -4.30 13.49
CA PHE A 116 -2.06 -4.80 12.34
C PHE A 116 -3.10 -5.84 12.75
N ARG A 117 -2.73 -6.82 13.57
CA ARG A 117 -3.64 -7.84 14.10
C ARG A 117 -4.82 -7.21 14.81
N ASP A 118 -4.58 -6.21 15.65
CA ASP A 118 -5.63 -5.55 16.43
C ASP A 118 -6.63 -4.87 15.49
N LEU A 119 -6.14 -4.09 14.52
CA LEU A 119 -6.97 -3.49 13.48
C LEU A 119 -7.74 -4.55 12.67
N TYR A 120 -7.08 -5.64 12.28
CA TYR A 120 -7.68 -6.69 11.47
C TYR A 120 -8.71 -7.55 12.23
N SER A 121 -8.71 -7.48 13.57
CA SER A 121 -9.68 -8.18 14.41
C SER A 121 -11.01 -7.43 14.53
N GLU A 122 -11.04 -6.13 14.20
CA GLU A 122 -12.26 -5.35 14.08
C GLU A 122 -12.88 -5.53 12.69
N ASP A 123 -14.12 -6.02 12.62
CA ASP A 123 -14.78 -6.39 11.34
C ASP A 123 -14.83 -5.22 10.32
N ASP A 124 -15.11 -4.01 10.79
CA ASP A 124 -15.17 -2.80 9.96
C ASP A 124 -13.78 -2.42 9.41
N TYR A 125 -12.71 -2.52 10.21
CA TYR A 125 -11.34 -2.29 9.74
C TYR A 125 -10.88 -3.38 8.81
N ARG A 126 -11.17 -4.65 9.11
CA ARG A 126 -10.79 -5.79 8.28
C ARG A 126 -11.30 -5.62 6.87
N SER A 127 -12.59 -5.35 6.70
CA SER A 127 -13.20 -5.15 5.39
C SER A 127 -12.62 -3.95 4.64
N THR A 128 -12.35 -2.85 5.36
CA THR A 128 -11.68 -1.65 4.80
C THR A 128 -10.27 -1.99 4.33
N ILE A 129 -9.47 -2.64 5.17
CA ILE A 129 -8.09 -3.02 4.89
C ILE A 129 -8.05 -3.96 3.69
N GLU A 130 -8.85 -5.03 3.69
CA GLU A 130 -8.90 -5.98 2.57
C GLU A 130 -9.26 -5.28 1.26
N THR A 131 -10.26 -4.40 1.27
CA THR A 131 -10.67 -3.64 0.09
C THR A 131 -9.58 -2.67 -0.39
N ALA A 132 -8.99 -1.90 0.53
CA ALA A 132 -7.93 -0.95 0.21
C ALA A 132 -6.66 -1.66 -0.30
N VAL A 133 -6.32 -2.80 0.29
CA VAL A 133 -5.20 -3.65 -0.14
C VAL A 133 -5.44 -4.23 -1.51
N ASP A 134 -6.64 -4.74 -1.80
CA ASP A 134 -6.97 -5.22 -3.13
C ASP A 134 -6.77 -4.11 -4.17
N TRP A 135 -7.31 -2.91 -3.95
CA TRP A 135 -7.12 -1.76 -4.85
C TRP A 135 -5.67 -1.29 -4.94
N TYR A 136 -4.92 -1.33 -3.84
CA TYR A 136 -3.50 -1.03 -3.82
C TYR A 136 -2.70 -2.00 -4.69
N VAL A 137 -2.87 -3.31 -4.50
CA VAL A 137 -2.20 -4.36 -5.28
C VAL A 137 -2.60 -4.28 -6.74
N GLU A 138 -3.89 -4.08 -7.00
CA GLU A 138 -4.46 -3.89 -8.32
C GLU A 138 -3.83 -2.68 -9.03
N ALA A 139 -3.64 -1.55 -8.36
CA ALA A 139 -3.00 -0.36 -8.93
C ALA A 139 -1.51 -0.56 -9.27
N ARG A 140 -0.83 -1.50 -8.62
CA ARG A 140 0.61 -1.77 -8.79
C ARG A 140 0.96 -2.75 -9.90
N LYS A 141 -0.02 -3.45 -10.46
CA LYS A 141 0.21 -4.43 -11.51
C LYS A 141 0.94 -3.79 -12.71
N PRO A 142 2.08 -4.36 -13.17
CA PRO A 142 2.88 -3.75 -14.23
C PRO A 142 2.19 -3.76 -15.61
N ASP A 143 1.31 -4.72 -15.84
CA ASP A 143 0.55 -4.92 -17.08
C ASP A 143 -0.77 -4.14 -17.10
N ARG A 144 -1.02 -3.32 -16.08
CA ARG A 144 -2.25 -2.53 -15.97
C ARG A 144 -2.20 -1.27 -16.83
N PRO A 145 -3.28 -0.97 -17.58
CA PRO A 145 -3.46 0.34 -18.17
C PRO A 145 -3.38 1.46 -17.11
N PRO A 146 -2.61 2.54 -17.33
CA PRO A 146 -2.44 3.61 -16.34
C PRO A 146 -3.75 4.22 -15.85
N THR A 147 -4.75 4.36 -16.72
CA THR A 147 -6.08 4.86 -16.37
C THR A 147 -6.78 3.99 -15.32
N SER A 148 -6.65 2.67 -15.44
CA SER A 148 -7.17 1.73 -14.46
C SER A 148 -6.42 1.84 -13.13
N ALA A 149 -5.09 1.96 -13.16
CA ALA A 149 -4.30 2.14 -11.93
C ALA A 149 -4.69 3.44 -11.18
N ILE A 150 -4.91 4.55 -11.90
CA ILE A 150 -5.36 5.82 -11.31
C ILE A 150 -6.73 5.66 -10.62
N ILE A 151 -7.68 4.95 -11.24
CA ILE A 151 -8.98 4.67 -10.62
C ILE A 151 -8.79 3.87 -9.33
N HIS A 152 -8.00 2.81 -9.34
CA HIS A 152 -7.77 1.96 -8.17
C HIS A 152 -7.07 2.71 -7.02
N VAL A 153 -6.07 3.54 -7.34
CA VAL A 153 -5.43 4.45 -6.38
C VAL A 153 -6.48 5.34 -5.70
N HIS A 154 -7.35 5.96 -6.48
CA HIS A 154 -8.37 6.86 -5.97
C HIS A 154 -9.38 6.12 -5.08
N LEU A 155 -9.83 4.93 -5.48
CA LEU A 155 -10.74 4.09 -4.69
C LEU A 155 -10.11 3.64 -3.36
N ALA A 156 -8.85 3.23 -3.36
CA ALA A 156 -8.14 2.87 -2.13
C ALA A 156 -8.08 4.05 -1.16
N LEU A 157 -7.72 5.24 -1.65
CA LEU A 157 -7.68 6.47 -0.83
C LEU A 157 -9.07 6.86 -0.30
N GLU A 158 -10.13 6.74 -1.10
CA GLU A 158 -11.49 7.02 -0.62
C GLU A 158 -11.92 6.05 0.47
N VAL A 159 -11.73 4.74 0.29
CA VAL A 159 -12.07 3.72 1.29
C VAL A 159 -11.31 3.95 2.60
N LEU A 160 -10.00 4.19 2.51
CA LEU A 160 -9.17 4.51 3.68
C LEU A 160 -9.65 5.80 4.37
N SER A 161 -9.92 6.85 3.60
CA SER A 161 -10.37 8.13 4.17
C SER A 161 -11.72 8.01 4.88
N TRP A 162 -12.68 7.24 4.36
CA TRP A 162 -13.97 7.02 5.01
C TRP A 162 -13.79 6.31 6.35
N SER A 163 -13.09 5.17 6.34
CA SER A 163 -12.87 4.39 7.55
C SER A 163 -12.13 5.23 8.61
N ILE A 164 -11.01 5.83 8.26
CA ILE A 164 -10.17 6.58 9.20
C ILE A 164 -10.88 7.83 9.71
N LEU A 165 -11.38 8.69 8.82
CA LEU A 165 -11.87 10.02 9.18
C LEU A 165 -13.27 9.99 9.80
N VAL A 166 -14.12 9.04 9.39
CA VAL A 166 -15.51 8.96 9.84
C VAL A 166 -15.68 7.90 10.92
N LYS A 167 -15.24 6.67 10.67
CA LYS A 167 -15.53 5.55 11.58
C LYS A 167 -14.67 5.54 12.82
N HIS A 168 -13.37 5.83 12.68
CA HIS A 168 -12.43 5.61 13.78
C HIS A 168 -12.01 6.89 14.50
N SER A 169 -11.59 7.91 13.77
CA SER A 169 -11.16 9.17 14.39
C SER A 169 -12.33 10.08 14.79
N GLY A 170 -13.50 9.89 14.17
CA GLY A 170 -14.66 10.78 14.34
C GLY A 170 -14.39 12.24 13.92
N MET A 171 -13.34 12.48 13.13
CA MET A 171 -12.95 13.82 12.68
C MET A 171 -13.99 14.44 11.74
N VAL A 172 -14.75 13.61 11.02
CA VAL A 172 -15.79 14.04 10.10
C VAL A 172 -17.05 13.20 10.31
N SER A 173 -18.23 13.82 10.33
CA SER A 173 -19.49 13.07 10.37
C SER A 173 -19.78 12.39 9.03
N ALA A 174 -20.60 11.33 9.03
CA ALA A 174 -21.01 10.64 7.81
C ALA A 174 -21.64 11.59 6.77
N ASP A 175 -22.50 12.50 7.24
CA ASP A 175 -23.14 13.52 6.38
C ASP A 175 -22.14 14.55 5.89
N GLY A 176 -21.22 15.00 6.75
CA GLY A 176 -20.16 15.94 6.39
C GLY A 176 -19.25 15.36 5.31
N TYR A 177 -18.89 14.09 5.43
CA TYR A 177 -18.07 13.37 4.45
C TYR A 177 -18.82 13.20 3.11
N SER A 178 -20.10 12.82 3.16
CA SER A 178 -20.90 12.58 1.96
C SER A 178 -21.07 13.84 1.10
N ASN A 179 -21.20 15.00 1.75
CA ASN A 179 -21.32 16.30 1.07
C ASN A 179 -19.96 16.91 0.64
N MET A 180 -18.86 16.29 1.01
CA MET A 180 -17.51 16.78 0.71
C MET A 180 -17.05 16.36 -0.69
N PRO A 181 -16.43 17.26 -1.47
CA PRO A 181 -15.77 16.89 -2.72
C PRO A 181 -14.71 15.80 -2.50
N SER A 182 -14.56 14.91 -3.48
CA SER A 182 -13.65 13.76 -3.35
C SER A 182 -12.20 14.14 -3.05
N TYR A 183 -11.69 15.22 -3.67
CA TYR A 183 -10.35 15.72 -3.39
C TYR A 183 -10.19 16.25 -1.96
N ASP A 184 -11.23 16.82 -1.37
CA ASP A 184 -11.20 17.31 0.01
C ASP A 184 -11.15 16.13 1.01
N ARG A 185 -11.81 15.00 0.70
CA ARG A 185 -11.73 13.76 1.50
C ARG A 185 -10.31 13.22 1.54
N ILE A 186 -9.65 13.16 0.38
CA ILE A 186 -8.25 12.74 0.27
C ILE A 186 -7.35 13.77 0.96
N ARG A 187 -7.59 15.08 0.79
CA ARG A 187 -6.80 16.11 1.45
C ARG A 187 -6.86 16.02 2.98
N LEU A 188 -8.03 15.71 3.54
CA LEU A 188 -8.17 15.47 4.98
C LEU A 188 -7.46 14.19 5.43
N LEU A 189 -7.47 13.13 4.62
CA LEU A 189 -6.67 11.93 4.89
C LEU A 189 -5.18 12.29 4.94
N LEU A 190 -4.67 13.04 3.96
CA LEU A 190 -3.27 13.48 3.95
C LEU A 190 -2.93 14.35 5.17
N PHE A 191 -3.85 15.23 5.58
CA PHE A 191 -3.69 16.01 6.80
C PHE A 191 -3.59 15.12 8.05
N TRP A 192 -4.43 14.09 8.15
CA TRP A 192 -4.37 13.11 9.25
C TRP A 192 -3.04 12.33 9.26
N VAL A 193 -2.53 11.96 8.08
CA VAL A 193 -1.22 11.31 7.96
C VAL A 193 -0.07 12.27 8.29
N GLY A 194 -0.26 13.59 8.11
CA GLY A 194 0.79 14.60 8.27
C GLY A 194 1.53 14.95 6.97
N ILE A 195 0.97 14.57 5.81
CA ILE A 195 1.52 14.85 4.48
C ILE A 195 0.98 16.18 3.97
N LYS A 196 1.85 17.04 3.43
CA LYS A 196 1.42 18.24 2.71
C LYS A 196 0.76 17.83 1.39
N ASN A 197 -0.36 18.47 1.05
CA ASN A 197 -1.06 18.24 -0.22
C ASN A 197 -0.33 18.84 -1.46
N ASP A 198 0.89 19.35 -1.30
CA ASP A 198 1.69 19.86 -2.43
C ASP A 198 2.18 18.69 -3.30
N VAL A 199 2.37 18.93 -4.60
CA VAL A 199 3.04 17.96 -5.49
C VAL A 199 4.55 18.03 -5.24
N PRO A 200 5.22 16.92 -4.90
CA PRO A 200 6.67 16.89 -4.71
C PRO A 200 7.42 17.36 -5.96
N SER A 201 8.47 18.16 -5.78
CA SER A 201 9.27 18.73 -6.88
C SER A 201 9.95 17.67 -7.74
N SER A 202 10.21 16.48 -7.19
CA SER A 202 10.77 15.35 -7.93
C SER A 202 9.85 14.80 -9.03
N LEU A 203 8.55 15.13 -9.01
CA LEU A 203 7.60 14.79 -10.07
C LEU A 203 7.58 15.85 -11.18
N TYR A 204 8.76 16.15 -11.73
CA TYR A 204 8.97 17.21 -12.72
C TYR A 204 8.02 17.11 -13.93
N ASN A 205 7.86 15.93 -14.52
CA ASN A 205 6.99 15.74 -15.69
C ASN A 205 5.53 16.10 -15.39
N LEU A 206 5.04 15.76 -14.20
CA LEU A 206 3.70 16.12 -13.75
C LEU A 206 3.60 17.64 -13.52
N ILE A 207 4.62 18.25 -12.92
CA ILE A 207 4.66 19.70 -12.69
C ILE A 207 4.63 20.47 -14.02
N GLU A 208 5.43 20.08 -15.00
CA GLU A 208 5.44 20.72 -16.33
C GLU A 208 4.11 20.55 -17.05
N TYR A 209 3.54 19.35 -17.06
CA TYR A 209 2.21 19.10 -17.61
C TYR A 209 1.15 20.03 -17.01
N LEU A 210 1.15 20.20 -15.68
CA LEU A 210 0.19 21.07 -14.98
C LEU A 210 0.42 22.56 -15.28
N LYS A 211 1.66 22.99 -15.51
CA LYS A 211 1.96 24.36 -15.94
C LYS A 211 1.40 24.62 -17.33
N ASP A 212 1.56 23.68 -18.26
CA ASP A 212 1.08 23.82 -19.64
C ASP A 212 -0.45 23.76 -19.73
N GLU A 213 -1.10 22.92 -18.92
CA GLU A 213 -2.56 22.92 -18.76
C GLU A 213 -3.07 24.27 -18.21
N ALA A 214 -2.36 24.86 -17.25
CA ALA A 214 -2.73 26.16 -16.66
C ALA A 214 -2.58 27.33 -17.66
N LYS A 215 -1.56 27.30 -18.53
CA LYS A 215 -1.38 28.28 -19.62
C LYS A 215 -2.52 28.17 -20.62
N SER A 216 -2.87 26.94 -21.03
CA SER A 216 -3.89 26.67 -22.04
C SER A 216 -5.31 27.02 -21.58
N SER A 217 -5.57 26.98 -20.27
CA SER A 217 -6.88 27.29 -19.68
C SER A 217 -7.07 28.77 -19.29
N GLY A 218 -6.13 29.65 -19.65
CA GLY A 218 -6.22 31.10 -19.35
C GLY A 218 -6.05 31.46 -17.87
N HIS A 219 -5.69 30.49 -17.01
CA HIS A 219 -5.51 30.68 -15.58
C HIS A 219 -4.03 30.96 -15.22
N SER A 220 -3.37 31.87 -15.93
CA SER A 220 -1.97 32.25 -15.69
C SER A 220 -1.83 33.26 -14.55
N GLY A 221 -1.97 32.79 -13.30
CA GLY A 221 -1.47 33.54 -12.14
C GLY A 221 0.02 33.22 -11.95
N LYS A 222 0.83 34.17 -11.45
CA LYS A 222 2.25 33.93 -11.13
C LYS A 222 2.38 32.77 -10.13
N LEU A 223 2.79 31.61 -10.62
CA LEU A 223 3.19 30.47 -9.80
C LEU A 223 4.59 30.74 -9.23
N LYS A 224 4.82 30.38 -7.97
CA LYS A 224 6.18 30.29 -7.43
C LYS A 224 6.88 29.09 -8.07
N GLU A 225 8.18 29.21 -8.32
CA GLU A 225 9.00 28.13 -8.88
C GLU A 225 8.84 26.84 -8.05
N GLY A 226 8.62 25.71 -8.72
CA GLY A 226 8.39 24.41 -8.08
C GLY A 226 7.00 24.17 -7.45
N LYS A 227 6.02 25.08 -7.60
CA LYS A 227 4.65 24.89 -7.06
C LYS A 227 3.58 24.83 -8.14
N THR A 228 2.57 23.98 -7.93
CA THR A 228 1.37 23.83 -8.76
C THR A 228 0.20 24.61 -8.14
N LYS A 229 -0.80 25.02 -8.95
CA LYS A 229 -2.06 25.60 -8.42
C LYS A 229 -2.95 24.55 -7.75
N LYS A 230 -2.83 23.29 -8.18
CA LYS A 230 -3.59 22.15 -7.69
C LYS A 230 -2.68 21.29 -6.82
N GLY A 231 -3.18 20.81 -5.68
CA GLY A 231 -2.49 19.83 -4.87
C GLY A 231 -2.63 18.41 -5.41
N GLY A 232 -1.93 17.47 -4.80
CA GLY A 232 -1.92 16.06 -5.20
C GLY A 232 -3.30 15.42 -5.15
N ALA A 233 -4.07 15.69 -4.09
CA ALA A 233 -5.43 15.17 -3.94
C ALA A 233 -6.38 15.64 -5.06
N GLU A 234 -6.28 16.91 -5.45
CA GLU A 234 -7.05 17.49 -6.56
C GLU A 234 -6.67 16.85 -7.89
N ILE A 235 -5.36 16.66 -8.15
CA ILE A 235 -4.86 16.05 -9.40
C ILE A 235 -5.38 14.62 -9.56
N ILE A 236 -5.26 13.78 -8.52
CA ILE A 236 -5.70 12.38 -8.57
C ILE A 236 -7.22 12.33 -8.82
N SER A 237 -8.00 13.13 -8.06
CA SER A 237 -9.46 13.13 -8.14
C SER A 237 -9.97 13.65 -9.49
N GLU A 238 -9.42 14.76 -9.99
CA GLU A 238 -9.79 15.31 -11.29
C GLU A 238 -9.43 14.35 -12.42
N THR A 239 -8.25 13.72 -12.36
CA THR A 239 -7.82 12.78 -13.40
C THR A 239 -8.75 11.57 -13.44
N ARG A 240 -9.08 10.98 -12.27
CA ARG A 240 -10.09 9.92 -12.16
C ARG A 240 -11.44 10.36 -12.73
N ASN A 241 -11.90 11.56 -12.39
CA ASN A 241 -13.20 12.07 -12.87
C ASN A 241 -13.22 12.24 -14.38
N ARG A 242 -12.14 12.74 -15.00
CA ARG A 242 -12.06 12.88 -16.46
C ARG A 242 -11.98 11.52 -17.17
N ILE A 243 -11.38 10.50 -16.55
CA ILE A 243 -11.36 9.12 -17.08
C ILE A 243 -12.78 8.55 -17.10
N MET A 244 -13.52 8.70 -15.99
CA MET A 244 -14.85 8.12 -15.82
C MET A 244 -15.96 8.90 -16.52
N HIS A 245 -15.80 10.22 -16.63
CA HIS A 245 -16.77 11.13 -17.21
C HIS A 245 -16.09 12.08 -18.22
N PRO A 246 -15.73 11.59 -19.42
CA PRO A 246 -15.11 12.41 -20.45
C PRO A 246 -16.04 13.56 -20.85
N ASN A 247 -15.58 14.81 -20.68
CA ASN A 247 -16.38 16.01 -20.95
C ASN A 247 -15.72 16.95 -21.98
N GLY A 248 -14.84 16.42 -22.83
CA GLY A 248 -14.17 17.17 -23.90
C GLY A 248 -12.98 18.04 -23.47
N ARG A 249 -12.67 18.14 -22.16
CA ARG A 249 -11.48 18.88 -21.63
C ARG A 249 -10.17 18.09 -21.72
N GLY A 250 -9.93 17.48 -22.88
CA GLY A 250 -8.85 16.51 -23.09
C GLY A 250 -9.21 15.13 -22.51
N ASP A 251 -8.80 14.08 -23.21
CA ASP A 251 -9.05 12.71 -22.81
C ASP A 251 -7.87 12.19 -21.99
N PRO A 252 -8.02 11.85 -20.69
CA PRO A 252 -6.91 11.35 -19.89
C PRO A 252 -6.38 10.00 -20.36
N ARG A 253 -7.10 9.29 -21.23
CA ARG A 253 -6.58 8.11 -21.94
C ARG A 253 -5.40 8.46 -22.86
N ASN A 254 -5.25 9.74 -23.22
CA ASN A 254 -4.15 10.28 -24.01
C ASN A 254 -3.12 11.02 -23.14
N LEU A 255 -3.15 10.87 -21.81
CA LEU A 255 -2.08 11.40 -20.96
C LEU A 255 -0.75 10.82 -21.42
N ASP A 256 0.28 11.67 -21.41
CA ASP A 256 1.64 11.20 -21.54
C ASP A 256 1.91 10.13 -20.47
N VAL A 257 2.55 9.04 -20.89
CA VAL A 257 2.75 7.87 -20.05
C VAL A 257 3.54 8.23 -18.79
N SER A 258 4.52 9.13 -18.89
CA SER A 258 5.32 9.56 -17.74
C SER A 258 4.49 10.41 -16.75
N VAL A 259 3.54 11.21 -17.23
CA VAL A 259 2.61 11.97 -16.38
C VAL A 259 1.66 11.02 -15.65
N ALA A 260 1.11 10.03 -16.36
CA ALA A 260 0.22 9.03 -15.76
C ALA A 260 0.93 8.24 -14.67
N TYR A 261 2.16 7.77 -14.92
CA TYR A 261 2.97 7.10 -13.90
C TYR A 261 3.32 8.01 -12.72
N SER A 262 3.55 9.30 -12.94
CA SER A 262 3.78 10.26 -11.85
C SER A 262 2.56 10.39 -10.93
N ILE A 263 1.34 10.42 -11.49
CA ILE A 263 0.09 10.47 -10.72
C ILE A 263 -0.11 9.17 -9.94
N ILE A 264 0.15 8.02 -10.57
CA ILE A 264 0.04 6.70 -9.93
C ILE A 264 1.05 6.60 -8.77
N ALA A 265 2.31 6.97 -9.00
CA ALA A 265 3.35 6.94 -7.97
C ALA A 265 2.99 7.84 -6.77
N LEU A 266 2.49 9.05 -7.03
CA LEU A 266 2.02 9.98 -5.99
C LEU A 266 0.91 9.37 -5.13
N GLY A 267 -0.11 8.79 -5.75
CA GLY A 267 -1.23 8.23 -4.99
C GLY A 267 -0.89 6.91 -4.29
N LEU A 268 -0.04 6.07 -4.88
CA LEU A 268 0.49 4.88 -4.18
C LEU A 268 1.33 5.28 -2.97
N TRP A 269 2.12 6.35 -3.06
CA TRP A 269 2.89 6.88 -1.93
C TRP A 269 1.97 7.34 -0.79
N TYR A 270 0.86 8.00 -1.12
CA TYR A 270 -0.17 8.35 -0.14
C TYR A 270 -0.79 7.13 0.54
N ILE A 271 -1.09 6.06 -0.22
CA ILE A 271 -1.64 4.82 0.32
C ILE A 271 -0.65 4.15 1.27
N GLU A 272 0.62 3.99 0.85
CA GLU A 272 1.66 3.36 1.66
C GLU A 272 1.90 4.11 2.97
N LEU A 273 2.03 5.44 2.92
CA LEU A 273 2.18 6.24 4.13
C LEU A 273 0.94 6.18 5.02
N THR A 274 -0.26 6.05 4.45
CA THR A 274 -1.47 5.83 5.23
C THR A 274 -1.42 4.49 5.96
N PHE A 275 -0.99 3.41 5.30
CA PHE A 275 -0.79 2.11 5.95
C PHE A 275 0.28 2.18 7.05
N LEU A 276 1.43 2.79 6.78
CA LEU A 276 2.48 2.96 7.78
C LEU A 276 1.99 3.77 9.00
N LYS A 277 1.17 4.81 8.78
CA LYS A 277 0.56 5.59 9.86
C LYS A 277 -0.43 4.77 10.69
N LEU A 278 -1.28 3.97 10.03
CA LEU A 278 -2.22 3.06 10.70
C LEU A 278 -1.51 2.03 11.59
N LEU A 279 -0.33 1.60 11.15
CA LEU A 279 0.52 0.62 11.83
C LEU A 279 1.41 1.22 12.93
N ASP A 280 1.22 2.51 13.26
CA ASP A 280 2.04 3.26 14.22
C ASP A 280 3.56 3.15 13.92
N TYR A 281 3.93 3.07 12.63
CA TYR A 281 5.34 3.02 12.24
C TYR A 281 6.00 4.38 12.43
N GLU A 282 7.16 4.43 13.08
CA GLU A 282 7.89 5.68 13.36
C GLU A 282 9.32 5.69 12.78
N GLY A 283 9.66 4.68 11.98
CA GLY A 283 11.00 4.56 11.38
C GLY A 283 11.13 5.24 10.02
N LYS A 284 12.12 4.78 9.24
CA LYS A 284 12.36 5.26 7.88
C LYS A 284 11.74 4.35 6.84
N TYR A 285 11.21 4.94 5.78
CA TYR A 285 10.66 4.20 4.65
C TYR A 285 11.38 4.58 3.36
N TYR A 286 11.43 3.64 2.43
CA TYR A 286 11.88 3.90 1.07
C TYR A 286 10.82 4.73 0.35
N ASN A 287 11.23 5.90 -0.11
CA ASN A 287 10.32 6.74 -0.88
C ASN A 287 10.26 6.26 -2.33
N ARG A 288 9.08 5.77 -2.75
CA ARG A 288 8.84 5.31 -4.13
C ARG A 288 8.83 6.43 -5.18
N LEU A 289 8.76 7.69 -4.75
CA LEU A 289 8.85 8.82 -5.67
C LEU A 289 10.31 8.96 -6.12
N PRO A 290 10.57 9.51 -7.31
CA PRO A 290 11.92 9.81 -7.74
C PRO A 290 12.64 10.62 -6.65
N PRO A 291 13.90 10.28 -6.33
CA PRO A 291 14.58 10.96 -5.26
C PRO A 291 14.93 12.39 -5.70
N GLU A 292 14.87 13.33 -4.76
CA GLU A 292 15.22 14.74 -5.01
C GLU A 292 16.75 14.92 -5.11
N GLU A 293 17.49 14.04 -4.45
CA GLU A 293 18.95 13.95 -4.46
C GLU A 293 19.33 12.54 -4.84
N ILE A 294 20.39 12.34 -5.61
CA ILE A 294 20.86 10.99 -5.96
C ILE A 294 21.90 10.59 -4.90
N ASP A 295 21.70 9.44 -4.26
CA ASP A 295 22.73 8.87 -3.41
C ASP A 295 23.97 8.59 -4.27
N PRO A 296 25.17 9.11 -3.91
CA PRO A 296 26.37 8.96 -4.72
C PRO A 296 26.78 7.50 -4.98
N GLU A 297 26.38 6.58 -4.10
CA GLU A 297 26.66 5.15 -4.18
C GLU A 297 25.52 4.37 -4.86
N GLY A 298 24.41 5.04 -5.18
CA GLY A 298 23.24 4.47 -5.83
C GLY A 298 22.31 3.73 -4.86
N ASP A 299 22.50 3.92 -3.56
CA ASP A 299 21.72 3.24 -2.53
C ASP A 299 20.28 3.80 -2.42
N PRO A 300 19.32 2.97 -1.98
CA PRO A 300 17.96 3.42 -1.73
C PRO A 300 17.91 4.54 -0.67
N ILE A 301 17.32 5.68 -1.01
CA ILE A 301 17.16 6.78 -0.05
C ILE A 301 15.94 6.52 0.83
N TYR A 302 16.23 6.24 2.10
CA TYR A 302 15.23 6.13 3.16
C TYR A 302 14.92 7.52 3.75
N LYS A 303 13.63 7.80 3.96
CA LYS A 303 13.15 9.05 4.59
C LYS A 303 12.42 8.74 5.88
N ASP A 304 12.53 9.62 6.87
CA ASP A 304 11.68 9.56 8.06
C ASP A 304 10.21 9.73 7.66
N VAL A 305 9.32 9.04 8.37
CA VAL A 305 7.88 9.25 8.21
C VAL A 305 7.48 10.68 8.62
N PRO A 306 6.47 11.28 7.95
CA PRO A 306 6.18 12.71 8.13
C PRO A 306 5.54 13.09 9.48
N TRP A 307 5.13 12.11 10.29
CA TRP A 307 4.49 12.34 11.59
C TRP A 307 5.43 12.23 12.79
N VAL A 308 6.67 11.79 12.58
CA VAL A 308 7.69 11.82 13.63
C VAL A 308 8.36 13.19 13.57
N LYS A 309 8.31 13.92 14.70
CA LYS A 309 9.00 15.20 14.82
C LYS A 309 10.47 14.91 15.14
N ASN A 310 11.37 15.38 14.29
CA ASN A 310 12.79 15.54 14.63
C ASN A 310 12.98 16.65 15.66
#